data_AF-D8JA41-F1
#
_entry.id   AF-D8JA41-F1
#
_cell.length_a   1.000
_cell.length_b   1.000
_cell.length_c   1.000
_cell.angle_alpha   90.00
_cell.angle_beta   90.00
_cell.angle_gamma   90.00
#
_symmetry.space_group_name_H-M   'P 1'
#
loop_
_entity.id
_entity.type
_entity.pdbx_description
1 polymer ?
#
loop_
_entity_poly.entity_id
_entity_poly.type
_entity_poly.pdbx_seq_one_letter_code
_entity_poly.pdbx_strand_id
1 'polypeptide(L)' 'MVTDPREDEETEETDQFRCTICDETFDSQQELEQHGEAEHESEEDYSKQP' A
#
# COMPACT_ATOMS: atom_id res chain seq x y z
N MET A 1 -18.74 -22.08 26.29
CA MET A 1 -19.46 -21.10 25.46
C MET A 1 -18.64 -19.83 25.46
N VAL A 2 -17.73 -19.69 24.49
CA VAL A 2 -17.29 -18.38 24.01
C VAL A 2 -17.56 -18.46 22.51
N THR A 3 -18.71 -17.95 22.10
CA THR A 3 -18.91 -17.59 20.70
C THR A 3 -18.18 -16.27 20.58
N ASP A 4 -16.90 -16.36 20.27
CA ASP A 4 -16.13 -15.22 19.84
C ASP A 4 -15.89 -15.45 18.35
N PRO A 5 -16.88 -15.15 17.48
CA PRO A 5 -16.59 -14.92 16.09
C PRO A 5 -15.81 -13.61 16.06
N ARG A 6 -14.52 -13.67 16.41
CA ARG A 6 -13.60 -12.62 15.98
C ARG A 6 -13.44 -12.84 14.51
N GLU A 7 -14.43 -12.28 13.81
CA GLU A 7 -14.27 -11.48 12.60
C GLU A 7 -13.06 -12.05 11.86
N ASP A 8 -13.21 -12.97 10.92
CA ASP A 8 -13.60 -12.61 9.54
C ASP A 8 -13.50 -11.09 9.29
N GLU A 9 -12.41 -10.48 9.76
CA GLU A 9 -11.74 -9.42 9.07
C GLU A 9 -11.19 -10.15 7.85
N GLU A 10 -12.10 -10.36 6.88
CA GLU A 10 -11.79 -10.22 5.48
C GLU A 10 -10.99 -8.91 5.43
N THR A 11 -9.67 -9.04 5.60
CA THR A 11 -8.77 -8.07 5.03
C THR A 11 -9.14 -8.14 3.58
N GLU A 12 -10.04 -7.26 3.19
CA GLU A 12 -10.14 -6.69 1.87
C GLU A 12 -8.72 -6.20 1.58
N GLU A 13 -7.88 -7.15 1.17
CA GLU A 13 -6.57 -6.97 0.56
C GLU A 13 -6.87 -6.33 -0.79
N THR A 14 -7.42 -5.12 -0.75
CA THR A 14 -7.29 -4.17 -1.83
C THR A 14 -5.79 -3.97 -1.92
N ASP A 15 -5.19 -4.61 -2.92
CA ASP A 15 -3.84 -4.44 -3.45
C ASP A 15 -3.60 -2.95 -3.75
N GLN A 16 -3.48 -2.17 -2.69
CA GLN A 16 -3.17 -0.75 -2.70
C GLN A 16 -1.65 -0.64 -2.69
N PHE A 17 -1.14 0.10 -3.65
CA PHE A 17 0.26 0.42 -3.75
C PHE A 17 0.56 1.49 -2.70
N ARG A 18 1.05 1.06 -1.53
CA ARG A 18 1.46 1.96 -0.47
C ARG A 18 2.88 2.45 -0.69
N CYS A 19 3.11 3.74 -0.49
CA CYS A 19 4.45 4.27 -0.46
C CYS A 19 5.18 3.79 0.81
N THR A 20 6.46 3.46 0.68
CA THR A 20 7.30 3.07 1.83
C THR A 20 7.98 4.28 2.46
N ILE A 21 8.03 5.40 1.73
CA ILE A 21 8.69 6.64 2.13
C ILE A 21 7.70 7.54 2.89
N CYS A 22 6.43 7.52 2.49
CA CYS A 22 5.33 8.17 3.19
C CYS A 22 4.17 7.18 3.39
N ASP A 23 3.24 7.48 4.29
CA ASP A 23 2.10 6.61 4.57
C ASP A 23 0.94 6.76 3.56
N GLU A 24 1.22 7.20 2.32
CA GLU A 24 0.20 7.31 1.26
C GLU A 24 -0.07 5.97 0.57
N THR A 25 -1.33 5.76 0.22
CA THR A 25 -1.83 4.57 -0.46
C THR A 25 -2.43 4.95 -1.80
N PHE A 26 -2.04 4.24 -2.85
CA PHE A 26 -2.47 4.46 -4.21
C PHE A 26 -3.20 3.25 -4.76
N ASP A 27 -4.16 3.47 -5.67
CA ASP A 27 -4.94 2.42 -6.31
C ASP A 27 -4.18 1.75 -7.48
N SER A 28 -3.00 2.28 -7.84
CA SER A 28 -2.22 1.80 -8.98
C SER A 28 -0.72 2.07 -8.83
N GLN A 29 0.10 1.15 -9.34
CA GLN A 29 1.56 1.29 -9.32
C GLN A 29 2.05 2.55 -10.04
N GLN A 30 1.38 2.95 -11.14
CA GLN A 30 1.75 4.16 -11.90
C GLN A 30 1.53 5.45 -11.09
N GLU A 31 0.54 5.47 -10.20
CA GLU A 31 0.32 6.61 -9.30
C GLU A 31 1.38 6.63 -8.21
N LEU A 32 1.72 5.46 -7.64
CA LEU A 32 2.82 5.35 -6.69
C LEU A 32 4.18 5.74 -7.31
N GLU A 33 4.45 5.34 -8.55
CA GLU A 33 5.67 5.69 -9.28
C GLU A 33 5.75 7.22 -9.51
N GLN A 34 4.69 7.85 -10.02
CA GLN A 34 4.67 9.31 -10.21
C GLN A 34 4.75 10.07 -8.89
N HIS A 35 4.05 9.59 -7.85
CA HIS A 35 4.14 10.18 -6.51
C HIS A 35 5.56 10.08 -5.97
N GLY A 36 6.20 8.91 -6.13
CA GLY A 36 7.61 8.69 -5.86
C GLY A 36 8.44 9.73 -6.61
N GLU A 37 8.42 9.74 -7.94
CA GLU A 37 9.22 10.66 -8.75
C GLU A 37 9.01 12.16 -8.44
N ALA A 38 7.79 12.56 -8.03
CA ALA A 38 7.45 13.96 -7.75
C ALA A 38 7.74 14.40 -6.30
N GLU A 39 7.36 13.59 -5.32
CA GLU A 39 7.44 13.90 -3.88
C GLU A 39 8.69 13.29 -3.23
N HIS A 40 9.22 12.23 -3.83
CA HIS A 40 10.35 11.44 -3.37
C HIS A 40 11.36 11.30 -4.52
N GLU A 41 12.10 12.35 -4.80
CA GLU A 41 13.12 12.51 -5.87
C GLU A 41 14.22 11.43 -6.01
N SER A 42 14.05 10.22 -5.46
CA SER A 42 14.96 9.08 -5.46
C SER A 42 14.39 7.88 -6.22
N GLU A 43 14.78 7.76 -7.49
CA GLU A 43 14.45 6.72 -8.50
C GLU A 43 14.76 5.25 -8.08
N GLU A 44 15.21 5.04 -6.84
CA GLU A 44 15.88 3.81 -6.38
C GLU A 44 15.25 3.16 -5.13
N ASP A 45 14.26 3.77 -4.46
CA ASP A 45 13.74 3.28 -3.16
C ASP A 45 12.23 2.93 -3.14
N TYR A 46 11.46 3.24 -4.17
CA TYR A 46 10.07 2.72 -4.32
C TYR A 46 10.14 1.28 -4.82
N SER A 47 10.57 0.40 -3.91
CA SER A 47 10.61 -1.03 -4.14
C SER A 47 9.22 -1.51 -4.53
N LYS A 48 9.05 -1.90 -5.80
CA LYS A 48 7.88 -2.62 -6.30
C LYS A 48 7.68 -3.86 -5.44
N GLN A 49 6.79 -3.77 -4.46
CA GLN A 49 6.31 -4.97 -3.78
C GLN A 49 5.39 -5.71 -4.76
N PRO A 50 5.65 -6.99 -5.05
CA PRO A 50 4.80 -7.82 -5.89
C PRO A 50 3.52 -8.26 -5.16
#